data_AF-A0A936DQ34-F1
#
_entry.id   AF-A0A936DQ34-F1
#
_cell.length_a   1.000
_cell.length_b   1.000
_cell.length_c   1.000
_cell.angle_alpha   90.00
_cell.angle_beta   90.00
_cell.angle_gamma   90.00
#
_symmetry.space_group_name_H-M   'P 1'
#
loop_
_entity.id
_entity.type
_entity.pdbx_description
1 polymer ?
#
loop_
_entity_poly.entity_id
_entity_poly.type
_entity_poly.pdbx_seq_one_letter_code
_entity_poly.pdbx_strand_id
1 'polypeptide(L)'
;MPKPIRKPKIAHGLYLAGLLGNVSANNAGFIESTVSRFVTPKAFRSYLTELQQQAIKVRDEQLTTHFQAMEAEYDPGTDLVSVSGLLVTRGVTDVEQRDYRTFQFRFVTRQHQTLLDELRIKDENTRLTAGH
;
A
#
# COMPACT_ATOMS: atom_id res chain seq x y z
N MET A 1 -28.09 -12.38 6.76
CA MET A 1 -26.80 -12.66 7.43
C MET A 1 -25.66 -12.18 6.53
N PRO A 2 -24.78 -11.26 6.93
CA PRO A 2 -23.63 -10.90 6.08
C PRO A 2 -22.58 -12.03 6.10
N LYS A 3 -22.15 -12.45 4.90
CA LYS A 3 -21.27 -13.61 4.65
C LYS A 3 -19.87 -13.50 5.34
N PRO A 4 -19.23 -14.64 5.68
CA PRO A 4 -17.91 -14.72 6.33
C PRO A 4 -16.70 -14.25 5.49
N ILE A 5 -16.93 -13.63 4.33
CA ILE A 5 -15.89 -13.27 3.33
C ILE A 5 -15.12 -11.99 3.72
N ARG A 6 -15.53 -11.27 4.79
CA ARG A 6 -14.96 -9.98 5.19
C ARG A 6 -13.54 -10.08 5.76
N LYS A 7 -13.32 -11.00 6.72
CA LYS A 7 -12.04 -11.10 7.43
C LYS A 7 -10.85 -11.49 6.54
N PRO A 8 -10.99 -12.43 5.58
CA PRO A 8 -9.91 -12.76 4.66
C PRO A 8 -9.47 -11.56 3.79
N LYS A 9 -10.42 -10.77 3.27
CA LYS A 9 -10.09 -9.59 2.45
C LYS A 9 -9.36 -8.52 3.26
N ILE A 10 -9.79 -8.25 4.50
CA ILE A 10 -9.11 -7.32 5.40
C ILE A 10 -7.68 -7.79 5.69
N ALA A 11 -7.48 -9.07 5.98
CA ALA A 11 -6.15 -9.64 6.22
C ALA A 11 -5.22 -9.49 4.99
N HIS A 12 -5.75 -9.72 3.77
CA HIS A 12 -4.99 -9.50 2.54
C HIS A 12 -4.65 -8.01 2.34
N GLY A 13 -5.60 -7.11 2.62
CA GLY A 13 -5.36 -5.67 2.58
C GLY A 13 -4.26 -5.23 3.54
N LEU A 14 -4.29 -5.69 4.79
CA LEU A 14 -3.26 -5.41 5.80
C LEU A 14 -1.88 -5.92 5.36
N TYR A 15 -1.81 -7.15 4.84
CA TYR A 15 -0.56 -7.72 4.33
C TYR A 15 0.01 -6.87 3.18
N LEU A 16 -0.82 -6.53 2.20
CA LEU A 16 -0.37 -5.72 1.06
C LEU A 16 -0.01 -4.29 1.50
N ALA A 17 -0.79 -3.62 2.34
CA ALA A 17 -0.46 -2.30 2.87
C ALA A 17 0.88 -2.32 3.63
N GLY A 18 1.14 -3.38 4.40
CA GLY A 18 2.42 -3.60 5.06
C GLY A 18 3.58 -3.70 4.08
N LEU A 19 3.45 -4.46 2.99
CA LEU A 19 4.49 -4.54 1.96
C LEU A 19 4.69 -3.19 1.24
N LEU A 20 3.61 -2.54 0.83
CA LEU A 20 3.65 -1.33 0.00
C LEU A 20 4.02 -0.07 0.76
N GLY A 21 3.75 -0.05 2.06
CA GLY A 21 4.10 1.06 2.93
C GLY A 21 5.46 0.93 3.61
N ASN A 22 6.12 -0.22 3.51
CA ASN A 22 7.42 -0.49 4.13
C ASN A 22 8.49 -0.83 3.08
N VAL A 23 8.92 0.18 2.33
CA VAL A 23 9.81 0.03 1.17
C VAL A 23 11.18 0.68 1.44
N SER A 24 12.23 0.04 0.96
CA SER A 24 13.61 0.50 0.96
C SER A 24 14.33 -0.03 -0.29
N ALA A 25 15.51 0.50 -0.59
CA ALA A 25 16.31 0.02 -1.72
C ALA A 25 16.62 -1.49 -1.62
N ASN A 26 16.74 -2.00 -0.39
CA ASN A 26 17.11 -3.39 -0.13
C ASN A 26 15.97 -4.39 -0.33
N ASN A 27 14.70 -3.95 -0.24
CA ASN A 27 13.53 -4.86 -0.33
C ASN A 27 12.61 -4.57 -1.52
N ALA A 28 12.84 -3.49 -2.28
CA ALA A 28 11.99 -3.10 -3.41
C ALA A 28 11.78 -4.22 -4.45
N GLY A 29 12.86 -4.88 -4.89
CA GLY A 29 12.77 -5.98 -5.85
C GLY A 29 12.03 -7.21 -5.31
N PHE A 30 12.16 -7.49 -4.01
CA PHE A 30 11.40 -8.54 -3.35
C PHE A 30 9.90 -8.22 -3.36
N ILE A 31 9.52 -6.98 -3.01
CA ILE A 31 8.13 -6.52 -3.00
C ILE A 31 7.53 -6.61 -4.39
N GLU A 32 8.22 -6.12 -5.42
CA GLU A 32 7.79 -6.20 -6.82
C GLU A 32 7.53 -7.66 -7.24
N SER A 33 8.48 -8.55 -6.98
CA SER A 33 8.35 -9.98 -7.32
C SER A 33 7.23 -10.68 -6.54
N THR A 34 6.93 -10.20 -5.34
CA THR A 34 5.90 -10.78 -4.47
C THR A 34 4.53 -10.36 -4.94
N VAL A 35 4.33 -9.06 -5.14
CA VAL A 35 3.01 -8.53 -5.48
C VAL A 35 2.64 -8.87 -6.92
N SER A 36 3.58 -8.85 -7.87
CA SER A 36 3.34 -9.22 -9.28
C SER A 36 2.64 -10.57 -9.46
N ARG A 37 2.86 -11.54 -8.57
CA ARG A 37 2.20 -12.86 -8.59
C ARG A 37 0.72 -12.82 -8.24
N PHE A 38 0.25 -11.77 -7.57
CA PHE A 38 -1.10 -11.67 -7.03
C PHE A 38 -1.89 -10.50 -7.61
N VAL A 39 -1.41 -9.84 -8.67
CA VAL A 39 -2.13 -8.73 -9.32
C VAL A 39 -2.71 -9.17 -10.65
N THR A 40 -3.94 -8.74 -10.97
CA THR A 40 -4.47 -8.89 -12.32
C THR A 40 -3.66 -8.02 -13.30
N PRO A 41 -3.60 -8.35 -14.61
CA PRO A 41 -2.88 -7.53 -15.59
C PRO A 41 -3.33 -6.06 -15.64
N LYS A 42 -4.59 -5.79 -15.24
CA LYS A 42 -5.17 -4.46 -15.14
C LYS A 42 -4.59 -3.68 -13.95
N ALA A 43 -4.65 -4.23 -12.74
CA ALA A 43 -4.08 -3.57 -11.57
C ALA A 43 -2.55 -3.49 -11.63
N PHE A 44 -1.89 -4.42 -12.31
CA PHE A 44 -0.44 -4.42 -12.44
C PHE A 44 0.08 -3.15 -13.12
N ARG A 45 -0.65 -2.57 -14.07
CA ARG A 45 -0.23 -1.31 -14.74
C ARG A 45 -0.29 -0.11 -13.81
N SER A 46 -1.40 0.08 -13.08
CA SER A 46 -1.53 1.17 -12.11
C SER A 46 -0.56 1.00 -10.94
N TYR A 47 -0.41 -0.24 -10.47
CA TYR A 47 0.54 -0.62 -9.44
C TYR A 47 1.99 -0.34 -9.84
N LEU A 48 2.41 -0.80 -11.02
CA LEU A 48 3.77 -0.60 -11.51
C LEU A 48 4.08 0.88 -11.71
N THR A 49 3.15 1.70 -12.18
CA THR A 49 3.42 3.14 -12.33
C THR A 49 3.74 3.77 -10.98
N GLU A 50 2.94 3.52 -9.96
CA GLU A 50 3.14 4.07 -8.61
C GLU A 50 4.42 3.51 -7.95
N LEU A 51 4.66 2.20 -8.11
CA LEU A 51 5.79 1.54 -7.47
C LEU A 51 7.11 1.73 -8.21
N GLN A 52 7.12 1.82 -9.54
CA GLN A 52 8.33 2.17 -10.29
C GLN A 52 8.75 3.60 -9.96
N GLN A 53 7.79 4.53 -9.86
CA GLN A 53 8.11 5.90 -9.44
C GLN A 53 8.65 5.94 -7.99
N GLN A 54 8.05 5.18 -7.07
CA GLN A 54 8.60 5.06 -5.72
C GLN A 54 9.93 4.32 -5.66
N ALA A 55 10.11 3.23 -6.41
CA ALA A 55 11.33 2.42 -6.42
C ALA A 55 12.51 3.17 -7.02
N ILE A 56 12.30 3.97 -8.08
CA ILE A 56 13.31 4.86 -8.64
C ILE A 56 13.74 5.88 -7.58
N LYS A 57 12.79 6.55 -6.91
CA LYS A 57 13.13 7.50 -5.82
C LYS A 57 13.81 6.81 -4.64
N VAL A 58 13.31 5.66 -4.20
CA VAL A 58 13.90 4.86 -3.11
C VAL A 58 15.33 4.44 -3.43
N ARG A 59 15.64 4.13 -4.70
CA ARG A 59 16.99 3.75 -5.11
C ARG A 59 17.91 4.96 -5.30
N ASP A 60 17.44 5.96 -6.04
CA ASP A 60 18.26 7.09 -6.48
C ASP A 60 18.41 8.16 -5.37
N GLU A 61 17.40 8.33 -4.51
CA GLU A 61 17.38 9.26 -3.37
C GLU A 61 17.54 8.54 -2.01
N GLN A 62 17.79 7.23 -2.02
CA GLN A 62 17.93 6.38 -0.82
C GLN A 62 16.77 6.52 0.18
N LEU A 63 15.55 6.76 -0.31
CA LEU A 63 14.38 6.89 0.55
C LEU A 63 14.02 5.55 1.20
N THR A 64 13.54 5.63 2.42
CA THR A 64 12.90 4.53 3.13
C THR A 64 11.52 4.98 3.59
N THR A 65 10.55 4.09 3.47
CA THR A 65 9.20 4.29 4.00
C THR A 65 8.91 3.29 5.10
N HIS A 66 8.22 3.74 6.13
CA HIS A 66 7.67 2.91 7.18
C HIS A 66 6.19 3.22 7.37
N PHE A 67 5.35 2.19 7.27
CA PHE A 67 3.91 2.34 7.40
C PHE A 67 3.39 1.54 8.58
N GLN A 68 2.68 2.22 9.46
CA GLN A 68 1.98 1.64 10.58
C GLN A 68 0.47 1.71 10.33
N ALA A 69 -0.15 0.57 10.03
CA ALA A 69 -1.59 0.48 9.91
C ALA A 69 -2.27 0.80 11.24
N MET A 70 -3.28 1.66 11.22
CA MET A 70 -4.06 2.07 12.39
C MET A 70 -5.52 1.61 12.27
N GLU A 71 -6.05 1.58 11.05
CA GLU A 71 -7.42 1.19 10.77
C GLU A 71 -7.49 0.31 9.52
N ALA A 72 -8.39 -0.66 9.53
CA ALA A 72 -8.69 -1.47 8.37
C ALA A 72 -10.19 -1.82 8.32
N GLU A 73 -10.83 -1.52 7.20
CA GLU A 73 -12.26 -1.72 7.01
C GLU A 73 -12.57 -2.35 5.66
N TYR A 74 -13.75 -2.96 5.57
CA TYR A 74 -14.28 -3.49 4.32
C TYR A 74 -15.68 -2.93 4.07
N ASP A 75 -15.85 -2.25 2.94
CA ASP A 75 -17.12 -1.72 2.49
C ASP A 75 -17.80 -2.69 1.50
N PRO A 76 -18.95 -3.30 1.86
CA PRO A 76 -19.68 -4.20 0.97
C PRO A 76 -20.36 -3.48 -0.21
N GLY A 77 -20.59 -2.17 -0.14
CA GLY A 77 -21.18 -1.39 -1.22
C GLY A 77 -20.21 -1.15 -2.38
N THR A 78 -18.93 -0.95 -2.08
CA THR A 78 -17.87 -0.72 -3.09
C THR A 78 -16.99 -1.93 -3.34
N ASP A 79 -17.06 -2.95 -2.47
CA ASP A 79 -16.16 -4.11 -2.39
C ASP A 79 -14.68 -3.75 -2.17
N LEU A 80 -14.45 -2.59 -1.53
CA LEU A 80 -13.11 -2.10 -1.20
C LEU A 80 -12.72 -2.48 0.22
N VAL A 81 -11.43 -2.81 0.39
CA VAL A 81 -10.76 -2.83 1.67
C VAL A 81 -9.93 -1.57 1.79
N SER A 82 -10.21 -0.73 2.78
CA SER A 82 -9.38 0.45 3.10
C SER A 82 -8.46 0.10 4.27
N VAL A 83 -7.17 0.39 4.15
CA VAL A 83 -6.19 0.31 5.23
C VAL A 83 -5.54 1.66 5.37
N SER A 84 -5.74 2.30 6.52
CA SER A 84 -5.30 3.66 6.80
C SER A 84 -4.30 3.67 7.95
N GLY A 85 -3.34 4.58 7.89
CA GLY A 85 -2.31 4.67 8.91
C GLY A 85 -1.25 5.72 8.65
N LEU A 86 -0.27 5.76 9.55
CA LEU A 86 0.85 6.69 9.48
C LEU A 86 1.93 6.15 8.54
N LEU A 87 2.34 6.95 7.57
CA LEU A 87 3.50 6.73 6.73
C LEU A 87 4.61 7.71 7.13
N VAL A 88 5.78 7.18 7.47
CA VAL A 88 6.99 7.96 7.69
C VAL A 88 7.93 7.71 6.52
N THR A 89 8.36 8.78 5.85
CA THR A 89 9.34 8.74 4.77
C THR A 89 10.62 9.43 5.23
N ARG A 90 11.76 8.76 5.09
CA ARG A 90 13.08 9.28 5.46
C ARG A 90 14.05 9.12 4.30
N GLY A 91 14.79 10.18 3.97
CA GLY A 91 15.81 10.15 2.93
C GLY A 91 17.23 10.18 3.49
N VAL A 92 18.21 10.50 2.63
CA VAL A 92 19.60 10.78 3.02
C VAL A 92 19.76 12.01 3.91
N THR A 93 18.79 12.94 3.87
CA THR A 93 18.72 14.06 4.80
C THR A 93 17.97 13.64 6.07
N ASP A 94 18.28 14.27 7.20
CA ASP A 94 17.64 13.96 8.49
C ASP A 94 16.19 14.50 8.62
N VAL A 95 15.58 14.87 7.48
CA VAL A 95 14.22 15.40 7.41
C VAL A 95 13.25 14.22 7.23
N GLU A 96 12.42 13.99 8.24
CA GLU A 96 11.31 13.04 8.15
C GLU A 96 10.05 13.73 7.61
N GLN A 97 9.43 13.12 6.60
CA GLN A 97 8.07 13.46 6.20
C GLN A 97 7.10 12.45 6.82
N ARG A 98 5.98 12.96 7.34
CA ARG A 98 4.91 12.16 7.95
C ARG A 98 3.59 12.46 7.29
N ASP A 99 2.98 11.43 6.73
CA ASP A 99 1.70 11.53 6.02
C ASP A 99 0.71 10.51 6.58
N TYR A 100 -0.58 10.84 6.53
CA TYR A 100 -1.62 9.83 6.75
C TYR A 100 -2.00 9.24 5.39
N ARG A 101 -1.75 7.94 5.22
CA ARG A 101 -1.95 7.23 3.95
C ARG A 101 -3.07 6.21 4.08
N THR A 102 -3.97 6.20 3.10
CA THR A 102 -4.98 5.16 2.93
C THR A 102 -4.69 4.35 1.67
N PHE A 103 -4.48 3.05 1.82
CA PHE A 103 -4.48 2.09 0.72
C PHE A 103 -5.87 1.52 0.54
N GLN A 104 -6.42 1.57 -0.67
CA GLN A 104 -7.70 0.95 -1.01
C GLN A 104 -7.49 -0.19 -2.01
N PHE A 105 -7.96 -1.37 -1.65
CA PHE A 105 -7.79 -2.59 -2.43
C PHE A 105 -9.13 -3.16 -2.86
N ARG A 106 -9.23 -3.61 -4.11
CA ARG A 106 -10.30 -4.51 -4.57
C ARG A 106 -9.70 -5.88 -4.86
N PHE A 107 -10.33 -6.91 -4.32
CA PHE A 107 -9.91 -8.30 -4.53
C PHE A 107 -10.95 -9.07 -5.33
N VAL A 108 -10.49 -9.88 -6.28
CA VAL A 108 -11.31 -10.83 -7.04
C VAL A 108 -10.83 -12.25 -6.80
N THR A 109 -11.76 -13.20 -6.74
CA THR A 109 -11.42 -14.62 -6.66
C THR A 109 -11.53 -15.24 -8.04
N ARG A 110 -10.43 -15.82 -8.54
CA ARG A 110 -10.41 -16.58 -9.80
C ARG A 110 -9.75 -17.92 -9.56
N GLN A 111 -10.39 -19.02 -9.94
CA GLN A 111 -9.84 -20.38 -9.78
C GLN A 111 -9.29 -20.64 -8.35
N HIS A 112 -10.03 -20.20 -7.33
CA HIS A 112 -9.66 -20.29 -5.91
C HIS A 112 -8.46 -19.44 -5.45
N GLN A 113 -7.94 -18.55 -6.30
CA GLN A 113 -6.89 -17.59 -5.95
C GLN A 113 -7.49 -16.20 -5.74
N THR A 114 -7.08 -15.52 -4.66
CA THR A 114 -7.42 -14.12 -4.41
C THR A 114 -6.40 -13.24 -5.12
N LEU A 115 -6.87 -12.41 -6.04
CA LEU A 115 -6.05 -11.50 -6.82
C LEU A 115 -6.43 -10.05 -6.53
N LEU A 116 -5.43 -9.18 -6.46
CA LEU A 116 -5.59 -7.73 -6.43
C LEU A 116 -6.05 -7.26 -7.82
N ASP A 117 -7.26 -6.70 -7.89
CA ASP A 117 -7.86 -6.18 -9.12
C ASP A 117 -7.76 -4.67 -9.24
N GLU A 118 -7.65 -3.97 -8.10
CA GLU A 118 -7.54 -2.53 -8.05
C GLU A 118 -6.75 -2.09 -6.81
N LEU A 119 -5.82 -1.17 -7.00
CA LEU A 119 -5.13 -0.44 -5.93
C LEU A 119 -5.35 1.06 -6.14
N ARG A 120 -5.72 1.76 -5.07
CA ARG A 120 -5.73 3.22 -4.99
C ARG A 120 -4.96 3.66 -3.76
N ILE A 121 -4.16 4.72 -3.88
CA ILE A 121 -3.44 5.33 -2.77
C ILE A 121 -3.99 6.73 -2.58
N LYS A 122 -4.30 7.10 -1.35
CA LYS A 122 -4.72 8.45 -0.96
C LYS A 122 -3.79 8.95 0.14
N ASP A 123 -3.12 10.06 -0.13
CA ASP A 123 -2.30 10.77 0.84
C ASP A 123 -3.05 11.98 1.37
N GLU A 124 -3.16 12.06 2.69
CA GLU A 124 -3.60 13.26 3.38
C GLU A 124 -2.36 13.94 3.94
N ASN A 125 -1.95 15.03 3.28
CA ASN A 125 -0.84 15.86 3.74
C ASN A 125 -1.20 16.45 5.10
N THR A 126 -0.69 15.83 6.17
CA THR A 126 -0.67 16.48 7.46
C THR A 126 0.51 17.44 7.42
N ARG A 127 0.27 18.71 7.08
CA ARG A 127 1.26 19.78 7.28
C ARG A 127 1.53 19.89 8.78
N LEU A 128 2.44 19.08 9.30
CA LEU A 128 3.08 19.35 10.57
C LEU A 128 3.98 20.55 10.32
N THR A 129 3.45 21.73 10.62
CA THR A 129 4.25 22.94 10.83
C THR A 129 5.37 22.58 11.79
N ALA A 130 6.61 22.52 11.31
CA ALA A 130 7.77 22.55 12.16
C ALA A 130 7.71 23.88 12.92
N GLY A 131 7.33 23.81 14.20
CA GLY A 131 7.43 24.94 15.10
C GLY A 131 8.90 25.25 15.33
N HIS A 132 9.32 26.44 14.92
CA HIS A 132 10.47 27.15 15.47
C HIS A 132 9.95 28.22 16.43
#